data_AF-A0AAV9D8Q7-F1
#
_entry.id   AF-A0AAV9D8Q7-F1
#
_cell.length_a   1.000
_cell.length_b   1.000
_cell.length_c   1.000
_cell.angle_alpha   90.00
_cell.angle_beta   90.00
_cell.angle_gamma   90.00
#
_symmetry.space_group_name_H-M   'P 1'
#
loop_
_entity.id
_entity.type
_entity.pdbx_description
1 polymer ?
#
loop_
_entity_poly.entity_id
_entity_poly.type
_entity_poly.pdbx_seq_one_letter_code
_entity_poly.pdbx_strand_id
1 'polypeptide(L)'
;MMALQLKHDLSKGKDIKNLTAGFILFRFENTTDHGGSQWVKVERLGEEALFLGKNESRLIVVSDADSLQGVKKNHIYFTEYEHGCFTGNTVDHHWDLDMGVYSLDDGSVTTSYQRNHI
;
A
#
# COMPACT_ATOMS: atom_id res chain seq x y z
N MET A 1 14.26 -5.15 6.39
CA MET A 1 13.67 -3.82 6.09
C MET A 1 13.09 -3.86 4.68
N MET A 2 11.90 -3.30 4.44
CA MET A 2 11.31 -3.21 3.10
C MET A 2 11.27 -1.75 2.62
N ALA A 3 11.42 -1.55 1.32
CA ALA A 3 11.22 -0.26 0.67
C ALA A 3 10.21 -0.42 -0.46
N LEU A 4 9.43 0.63 -0.68
CA LEU A 4 8.38 0.69 -1.69
C LEU A 4 8.66 1.84 -2.64
N GLN A 5 8.49 1.59 -3.93
CA GLN A 5 8.49 2.62 -4.95
C GLN A 5 7.10 2.67 -5.59
N LEU A 6 6.51 3.87 -5.64
CA LEU A 6 5.23 4.12 -6.28
C LEU A 6 5.35 4.02 -7.79
N LYS A 7 4.38 3.36 -8.42
CA LYS A 7 4.18 3.46 -9.87
C LYS A 7 3.30 4.67 -10.15
N HIS A 8 3.78 5.59 -10.97
CA HIS A 8 2.97 6.71 -11.47
C HIS A 8 2.34 6.32 -12.81
N ASP A 9 1.04 6.57 -12.96
CA ASP A 9 0.38 6.52 -14.27
C ASP A 9 0.47 7.90 -14.93
N LEU A 10 1.43 8.06 -15.84
CA LEU A 10 1.67 9.30 -16.57
C LEU A 10 0.69 9.52 -17.73
N SER A 11 -0.21 8.57 -18.00
CA SER A 11 -1.11 8.62 -19.18
C SER A 11 -2.33 9.52 -18.98
N LYS A 12 -2.59 9.96 -17.75
CA LYS A 12 -3.78 10.71 -17.42
C LYS A 12 -3.42 12.17 -17.15
N GLY A 13 -3.98 13.07 -17.96
CA GLY A 13 -3.73 14.51 -17.90
C GLY A 13 -4.00 15.13 -16.52
N LYS A 14 -3.60 16.39 -16.39
CA LYS A 14 -3.42 17.25 -15.19
C LYS A 14 -4.48 17.23 -14.06
N ASP A 15 -5.58 16.48 -14.18
CA ASP A 15 -6.72 16.49 -13.25
C ASP A 15 -7.04 15.14 -12.58
N ILE A 16 -6.10 14.19 -12.56
CA ILE A 16 -6.30 12.98 -11.77
C ILE A 16 -5.62 13.15 -10.42
N LYS A 17 -6.46 13.24 -9.38
CA LYS A 17 -6.10 13.13 -7.96
C LYS A 17 -5.01 12.06 -7.80
N ASN A 18 -3.98 12.34 -6.99
CA ASN A 18 -2.79 11.50 -6.79
C ASN A 18 -3.12 10.12 -6.20
N LEU A 19 -3.80 9.26 -6.95
CA LEU A 19 -4.15 7.91 -6.54
C LEU A 19 -2.99 6.95 -6.84
N THR A 20 -2.76 6.02 -5.93
CA THR A 20 -1.77 4.97 -6.09
C THR A 20 -2.18 4.04 -7.23
N ALA A 21 -1.34 3.97 -8.27
CA ALA A 21 -1.52 3.03 -9.38
C ALA A 21 -0.85 1.67 -9.12
N GLY A 22 0.03 1.58 -8.11
CA GLY A 22 0.62 0.34 -7.67
C GLY A 22 2.02 0.51 -7.08
N PHE A 23 2.64 -0.62 -6.73
CA PHE A 23 3.91 -0.65 -6.01
C PHE A 23 4.96 -1.51 -6.72
N ILE A 24 6.22 -1.15 -6.51
CA ILE A 24 7.38 -2.02 -6.70
C ILE A 24 7.99 -2.23 -5.32
N LEU A 25 8.20 -3.49 -4.96
CA LEU A 25 8.66 -3.88 -3.63
C LEU A 25 10.14 -4.26 -3.65
N PHE A 26 10.88 -3.78 -2.66
CA PHE A 26 12.27 -4.13 -2.44
C PHE A 26 12.49 -4.60 -0.99
N ARG A 27 13.36 -5.59 -0.82
CA ARG A 27 13.81 -6.10 0.47
C ARG A 27 15.30 -5.82 0.62
N PHE A 28 15.68 -5.30 1.78
CA PHE A 28 17.08 -5.15 2.13
C PHE A 28 17.63 -6.49 2.61
N GLU A 29 18.61 -7.02 1.88
CA GLU A 29 19.27 -8.28 2.19
C GLU A 29 20.73 -8.02 2.55
N ASN A 30 21.17 -8.61 3.67
CA ASN A 30 22.58 -8.69 4.03
C ASN A 30 23.13 -9.99 3.47
N THR A 31 24.04 -9.91 2.50
CA THR A 31 24.71 -11.09 1.97
C THR A 31 25.90 -11.41 2.86
N THR A 32 25.94 -12.64 3.40
CA THR A 32 27.07 -13.12 4.22
C THR A 32 28.33 -13.33 3.39
N ASP A 33 28.18 -13.57 2.09
CA ASP A 33 29.26 -14.15 1.29
C ASP A 33 30.27 -13.10 0.80
N HIS A 34 29.90 -11.81 0.81
CA HIS A 34 30.79 -10.72 0.39
C HIS A 34 30.70 -9.45 1.25
N GLY A 35 30.06 -9.50 2.43
CA GLY A 35 29.91 -8.34 3.32
C GLY A 35 29.11 -7.17 2.75
N GLY A 36 28.41 -7.40 1.63
CA GLY A 36 27.61 -6.41 0.94
C GLY A 36 26.14 -6.45 1.39
N SER A 37 25.56 -5.28 1.56
CA SER A 37 24.12 -5.09 1.68
C SER A 37 23.55 -4.61 0.36
N GLN A 38 22.38 -5.13 -0.02
CA GLN A 38 21.71 -4.69 -1.24
C GLN A 38 20.19 -4.70 -1.10
N TRP A 39 19.55 -3.87 -1.93
CA TRP A 39 18.11 -3.91 -2.13
C TRP A 39 17.78 -4.85 -3.28
N VAL A 40 17.04 -5.91 -2.97
CA VAL A 40 16.60 -6.90 -3.95
C VAL A 40 15.13 -6.70 -4.24
N LYS A 41 14.76 -6.68 -5.52
CA LYS A 41 13.36 -6.58 -5.94
C LYS A 41 12.61 -7.84 -5.50
N VAL A 42 11.45 -7.66 -4.90
CA VAL A 42 10.56 -8.74 -4.44
C VAL A 42 9.29 -8.73 -5.26
N GLU A 43 8.98 -9.84 -5.93
CA GLU A 43 7.74 -9.97 -6.70
C GLU A 43 6.57 -10.47 -5.85
N ARG A 44 6.85 -11.20 -4.77
CA ARG A 44 5.83 -11.84 -3.91
C ARG A 44 6.22 -11.80 -2.44
N LEU A 45 5.23 -11.55 -1.58
CA LEU A 45 5.35 -11.66 -0.12
C LEU A 45 5.07 -13.08 0.40
N GLY A 46 4.51 -13.95 -0.44
CA GLY A 46 4.15 -15.30 -0.03
C GLY A 46 3.02 -15.29 1.00
N GLU A 47 3.23 -15.92 2.16
CA GLU A 47 2.26 -16.01 3.26
C GLU A 47 2.11 -14.69 4.05
N GLU A 48 2.80 -13.62 3.64
CA GLU A 48 2.80 -12.34 4.34
C GLU A 48 1.89 -11.31 3.66
N ALA A 49 1.41 -10.34 4.45
CA ALA A 49 0.74 -9.12 4.00
C ALA A 49 1.45 -7.88 4.56
N LEU A 50 1.54 -6.83 3.75
CA LEU A 50 2.22 -5.58 4.12
C LEU A 50 1.21 -4.47 4.36
N PHE A 51 1.19 -3.91 5.56
CA PHE A 51 0.45 -2.72 5.90
C PHE A 51 1.37 -1.52 5.76
N LEU A 52 0.95 -0.54 4.96
CA LEU A 52 1.70 0.67 4.63
C LEU A 52 0.90 1.90 5.10
N GLY A 53 1.32 2.50 6.19
CA GLY A 53 0.82 3.79 6.65
C GLY A 53 1.85 4.90 6.46
N LYS A 54 1.43 6.13 6.74
CA LYS A 54 2.27 7.33 6.66
C LYS A 54 3.59 7.24 7.46
N ASN A 55 3.51 6.70 8.68
CA ASN A 55 4.63 6.73 9.63
C ASN A 55 5.30 5.37 9.85
N GLU A 56 4.60 4.29 9.53
CA GLU A 56 5.12 2.94 9.74
C GLU A 56 4.59 1.98 8.68
N SER A 57 5.41 0.97 8.40
CA SER A 57 5.03 -0.19 7.61
C SER A 57 5.18 -1.45 8.45
N ARG A 58 4.23 -2.38 8.38
CA ARG A 58 4.28 -3.65 9.11
C ARG A 58 4.00 -4.81 8.18
N LEU A 59 4.89 -5.80 8.23
CA LEU A 59 4.73 -7.07 7.55
C LEU A 59 4.18 -8.07 8.57
N ILE A 60 3.11 -8.78 8.22
CA ILE A 60 2.51 -9.81 9.07
C ILE A 60 2.40 -11.11 8.30
N VAL A 61 2.60 -12.23 8.99
CA VAL A 61 2.25 -13.56 8.45
C VAL A 61 0.74 -13.70 8.55
N VAL A 62 0.11 -14.09 7.46
CA VAL A 62 -1.32 -14.36 7.38
C VAL A 62 -1.47 -15.88 7.43
N SER A 63 -1.88 -16.44 8.56
CA SER A 63 -2.23 -17.86 8.64
C SER A 63 -3.73 -18.08 8.51
N ASP A 64 -4.12 -19.26 8.05
CA ASP A 64 -5.54 -19.63 7.91
C ASP A 64 -6.23 -19.80 9.29
N ALA A 65 -5.44 -19.82 10.37
CA ALA A 65 -5.91 -19.88 11.75
C ALA A 65 -6.06 -18.49 12.40
N ASP A 66 -5.58 -17.42 11.76
CA ASP A 66 -5.62 -16.07 12.32
C ASP A 66 -7.03 -15.45 12.19
N SER A 67 -7.41 -14.68 13.21
CA SER A 67 -8.70 -13.97 13.29
C SER A 67 -8.82 -12.76 12.36
N LEU A 68 -7.83 -12.54 11.48
CA LEU A 68 -7.77 -11.41 10.53
C LEU A 68 -8.67 -11.67 9.31
N GLN A 69 -9.97 -11.75 9.54
CA GLN A 69 -10.96 -11.91 8.48
C GLN A 69 -10.82 -10.79 7.43
N GLY A 70 -10.59 -11.18 6.17
CA GLY A 70 -10.47 -10.25 5.05
C GLY A 70 -9.05 -9.81 4.70
N VAL A 71 -8.04 -10.18 5.50
CA VAL A 71 -6.63 -9.98 5.14
C VAL A 71 -6.16 -11.11 4.23
N LYS A 72 -5.58 -10.76 3.08
CA LYS A 72 -5.09 -11.70 2.07
C LYS A 72 -3.57 -11.71 2.07
N LYS A 73 -3.01 -12.91 1.97
CA LYS A 73 -1.59 -13.17 1.67
C LYS A 73 -1.19 -12.46 0.37
N ASN A 74 0.07 -12.04 0.24
CA ASN A 74 0.58 -11.42 -0.99
C ASN A 74 -0.12 -10.10 -1.37
N HIS A 75 -0.64 -9.36 -0.40
CA HIS A 75 -1.30 -8.05 -0.62
C HIS A 75 -0.63 -6.93 0.19
N ILE A 76 -0.74 -5.71 -0.33
CA ILE A 76 -0.33 -4.47 0.32
C ILE A 76 -1.57 -3.66 0.67
N TYR A 77 -1.76 -3.36 1.94
CA TYR A 77 -2.83 -2.52 2.47
C TYR A 77 -2.25 -1.14 2.74
N PHE A 78 -2.67 -0.12 2.01
CA PHE A 78 -2.07 1.21 2.09
C PHE A 78 -3.08 2.28 2.50
N THR A 79 -2.62 3.25 3.28
CA THR A 79 -3.39 4.43 3.64
C THR A 79 -2.55 5.70 3.56
N GLU A 80 -3.04 6.70 2.82
CA GLU A 80 -2.55 8.07 2.93
C GLU A 80 -3.41 8.86 3.93
N TYR A 81 -2.75 9.45 4.93
CA TYR A 81 -3.39 10.30 5.93
C TYR A 81 -2.88 11.74 5.80
N GLU A 82 -3.74 12.63 5.29
CA GLU A 82 -3.48 14.07 5.34
C GLU A 82 -3.96 14.64 6.68
N HIS A 83 -3.12 15.45 7.35
CA HIS A 83 -3.30 15.90 8.73
C HIS A 83 -4.47 16.90 8.94
N GLY A 84 -5.27 17.20 7.91
CA GLY A 84 -6.35 18.20 7.95
C GLY A 84 -7.70 17.69 8.48
N CYS A 85 -7.87 16.39 8.69
CA CYS A 85 -9.20 15.79 8.84
C CYS A 85 -9.84 15.92 10.24
N PHE A 86 -9.13 16.44 11.26
CA PHE A 86 -9.65 16.54 12.63
C PHE A 86 -9.83 17.97 13.15
N THR A 87 -9.56 19.00 12.34
CA THR A 87 -9.90 20.38 12.74
C THR A 87 -11.38 20.59 12.47
N GLY A 88 -12.20 20.24 13.47
CA GLY A 88 -13.65 20.20 13.40
C GLY A 88 -14.29 21.52 12.99
N ASN A 89 -14.53 21.68 11.68
CA ASN A 89 -15.57 22.51 11.09
C ASN A 89 -15.78 22.06 9.64
N THR A 90 -17.05 22.05 9.23
CA THR A 90 -17.63 21.77 7.90
C THR A 90 -17.82 20.30 7.51
N VAL A 91 -19.05 19.85 7.78
CA VAL A 91 -19.92 19.05 6.90
C VAL A 91 -19.52 19.17 5.42
N ASP A 92 -19.44 18.05 4.70
CA ASP A 92 -19.23 17.92 3.24
C ASP A 92 -17.80 17.95 2.67
N HIS A 93 -16.86 17.31 3.34
CA HIS A 93 -15.63 16.92 2.68
C HIS A 93 -15.47 15.39 2.62
N HIS A 94 -16.01 14.82 1.54
CA HIS A 94 -15.54 13.54 1.00
C HIS A 94 -14.08 13.73 0.55
N TRP A 95 -13.14 13.70 1.50
CA TRP A 95 -11.73 13.72 1.17
C TRP A 95 -11.38 12.38 0.55
N ASP A 96 -11.04 12.39 -0.74
CA ASP A 96 -10.54 11.23 -1.49
C ASP A 96 -9.16 10.83 -0.94
N LEU A 97 -9.14 10.18 0.23
CA LEU A 97 -7.92 9.64 0.80
C LEU A 97 -7.46 8.49 -0.10
N ASP A 98 -6.21 8.54 -0.55
CA ASP A 98 -5.58 7.47 -1.33
C ASP A 98 -5.35 6.27 -0.40
N MET A 99 -6.37 5.42 -0.32
CA MET A 99 -6.38 4.24 0.52
C MET A 99 -6.93 3.06 -0.27
N GLY A 100 -6.32 1.90 -0.06
CA GLY A 100 -6.75 0.71 -0.77
C GLY A 100 -5.94 -0.53 -0.48
N VAL A 101 -6.19 -1.53 -1.32
CA VAL A 101 -5.51 -2.81 -1.31
C VAL A 101 -4.90 -3.04 -2.68
N TYR A 102 -3.59 -3.28 -2.71
CA TYR A 102 -2.85 -3.67 -3.90
C TYR A 102 -2.51 -5.16 -3.85
N SER A 103 -2.88 -5.89 -4.90
CA SER A 103 -2.57 -7.31 -5.08
C SER A 103 -1.23 -7.45 -5.80
N LEU A 104 -0.29 -8.19 -5.22
CA LEU A 104 0.98 -8.53 -5.90
C LEU A 104 0.80 -9.67 -6.92
N ASP A 105 -0.34 -10.36 -6.93
CA ASP A 105 -0.61 -11.45 -7.86
C ASP A 105 -0.93 -10.95 -9.28
N ASP A 106 -1.74 -9.90 -9.38
CA ASP A 106 -2.23 -9.37 -10.65
C ASP A 106 -1.97 -7.87 -10.84
N GLY A 107 -1.42 -7.19 -9.82
CA GLY A 107 -1.15 -5.76 -9.85
C GLY A 107 -2.40 -4.88 -9.77
N SER A 108 -3.54 -5.44 -9.36
CA SER A 108 -4.77 -4.67 -9.20
C SER A 108 -4.75 -3.79 -7.94
N VAL A 109 -5.37 -2.61 -8.02
CA VAL A 109 -5.64 -1.72 -6.89
C VAL A 109 -7.14 -1.67 -6.66
N THR A 110 -7.59 -1.95 -5.44
CA THR A 110 -8.97 -1.75 -4.99
C THR A 110 -9.00 -0.60 -3.98
N THR A 111 -9.64 0.51 -4.32
CA THR A 111 -9.81 1.66 -3.44
C THR A 111 -11.08 1.52 -2.59
N SER A 112 -11.01 1.88 -1.30
CA SER A 112 -12.15 1.75 -0.38
C SER A 112 -13.23 2.83 -0.54
N TYR A 113 -12.97 3.90 -1.29
CA TYR A 113 -13.97 4.92 -1.60
C TYR A 113 -14.60 4.66 -2.97
N GLN A 114 -15.78 4.04 -2.96
CA GLN A 114 -16.71 4.23 -4.07
C GLN A 114 -17.43 5.56 -3.87
N ARG A 115 -17.32 6.42 -4.88
CA ARG A 115 -18.03 7.69 -4.99
C ARG A 115 -19.52 7.41 -5.16
N ASN A 116 -20.22 7.16 -4.05
CA ASN A 116 -21.68 7.14 -4.06
C ASN A 116 -22.14 8.59 -4.12
N HIS A 117 -22.46 9.05 -5.33
CA HIS A 117 -23.26 10.26 -5.52
C HIS A 117 -24.67 9.97 -5.00
N ILE A 118 -25.02 10.55 -3.85
CA ILE A 118 -26.41 10.67 -3.37
C ILE A 118 -26.90 12.05 -3.80
#